data_AF-A0A1L9PDK8-F1
#
_entry.id   AF-A0A1L9PDK8-F1
#
_cell.length_a   1.000
_cell.length_b   1.000
_cell.length_c   1.000
_cell.angle_alpha   90.00
_cell.angle_beta   90.00
_cell.angle_gamma   90.00
#
_symmetry.space_group_name_H-M   'P 1'
#
loop_
_entity.id
_entity.type
_entity.pdbx_description
1 polymer ?
#
loop_
_entity_poly.entity_id
_entity_poly.type
_entity_poly.pdbx_seq_one_letter_code
_entity_poly.pdbx_strand_id
1 'polypeptide(L)'
;MDQEPEFAPSVQFPLSQNVVNVSVINSTAHIRCPLGFFVEAPLPGHETLDCPAYVFLVENSEGKKALFDLGVRTDKESFPPVIRSGLAGLQMDVEKDIATILREDGRILPGEIDSIILSHWHADHIGDPSTFPSHVELVVGPGFRDAFLPGYPADPNAVILESDYAGRQLREIDFVPGLEIGGFRAMDFFGDGSFYLLDSPGHAIGHMCGLARTTSSTFIFMGADGCHHCGSLRPNNSLPLPSEVSPSPFSVPPHLQGTTCPGSVLEAIHPRNSRTEPYYSRLAPAPSRDVPVAETTLGKMMLFDGNEDVFVIIAHDRSLLDVIDFFPSRVNEWKRKGWKEAGRWRFLEDFKDAVARDSI
;
A
#
# COMPACT_ATOMS: atom_id res chain seq x y z
N MET A 1 -22.79 -34.77 6.66
CA MET A 1 -23.59 -33.59 7.03
C MET A 1 -22.68 -32.43 6.73
N ASP A 2 -22.69 -32.03 5.46
CA ASP A 2 -21.80 -31.01 4.94
C ASP A 2 -22.22 -29.69 5.57
N GLN A 3 -21.37 -29.16 6.45
CA GLN A 3 -21.51 -27.79 6.89
C GLN A 3 -21.20 -26.91 5.68
N GLU A 4 -22.22 -26.22 5.18
CA GLU A 4 -22.02 -25.10 4.26
C GLU A 4 -20.96 -24.17 4.86
N PRO A 5 -20.01 -23.66 4.05
CA PRO A 5 -19.00 -22.74 4.55
C PRO A 5 -19.72 -21.51 5.11
N GLU A 6 -19.51 -21.27 6.40
CA GLU A 6 -19.98 -20.09 7.10
C GLU A 6 -19.43 -18.86 6.35
N PHE A 7 -20.31 -18.12 5.66
CA PHE A 7 -19.91 -16.95 4.86
C PHE A 7 -19.10 -16.02 5.77
N ALA A 8 -17.83 -15.78 5.42
CA ALA A 8 -17.02 -14.78 6.09
C ALA A 8 -17.81 -13.45 6.11
N PRO A 9 -17.83 -12.71 7.24
CA PRO A 9 -18.62 -11.49 7.34
C PRO A 9 -18.22 -10.51 6.23
N SER A 10 -19.17 -10.19 5.35
CA SER A 10 -18.96 -9.25 4.25
C SER A 10 -18.73 -7.84 4.80
N VAL A 11 -17.69 -7.15 4.32
CA VAL A 11 -17.44 -5.75 4.67
C VAL A 11 -18.65 -4.90 4.28
N GLN A 12 -19.22 -4.18 5.24
CA GLN A 12 -20.29 -3.22 5.00
C GLN A 12 -19.69 -1.84 4.70
N PHE A 13 -20.15 -1.21 3.63
CA PHE A 13 -19.71 0.14 3.24
C PHE A 13 -20.84 1.14 3.49
N PRO A 14 -20.53 2.39 3.92
CA PRO A 14 -21.52 3.45 4.01
C PRO A 14 -22.19 3.68 2.64
N LEU A 15 -23.48 4.04 2.65
CA LEU A 15 -24.20 4.36 1.42
C LEU A 15 -23.77 5.74 0.90
N SER A 16 -23.26 5.79 -0.32
CA SER A 16 -23.04 7.04 -1.06
C SER A 16 -23.09 6.77 -2.56
N GLN A 17 -23.50 7.79 -3.33
CA GLN A 17 -23.39 7.80 -4.80
C GLN A 17 -22.19 8.61 -5.29
N ASN A 18 -21.50 9.33 -4.40
CA ASN A 18 -20.32 10.11 -4.76
C ASN A 18 -19.11 9.20 -4.91
N VAL A 19 -18.34 9.43 -5.96
CA VAL A 19 -17.15 8.64 -6.31
C VAL A 19 -15.97 9.57 -6.50
N VAL A 20 -14.77 9.05 -6.31
CA VAL A 20 -13.52 9.76 -6.63
C VAL A 20 -12.90 9.20 -7.89
N ASN A 21 -12.22 10.05 -8.66
CA ASN A 21 -11.25 9.60 -9.65
C ASN A 21 -9.96 9.23 -8.94
N VAL A 22 -9.39 8.07 -9.28
CA VAL A 22 -8.13 7.59 -8.71
C VAL A 22 -7.15 7.35 -9.83
N SER A 23 -5.93 7.87 -9.68
CA SER A 23 -4.77 7.53 -10.50
C SER A 23 -3.65 7.00 -9.60
N VAL A 24 -2.96 5.97 -10.03
CA VAL A 24 -1.74 5.49 -9.36
C VAL A 24 -0.55 6.14 -10.04
N ILE A 25 0.28 6.87 -9.30
CA ILE A 25 1.53 7.44 -9.78
C ILE A 25 2.64 6.45 -9.43
N ASN A 26 3.36 5.96 -10.44
CA ASN A 26 4.64 5.32 -10.22
C ASN A 26 5.63 6.40 -9.79
N SER A 27 6.05 6.40 -8.53
CA SER A 27 6.94 7.43 -7.96
C SER A 27 8.36 7.39 -8.53
N THR A 28 8.65 6.50 -9.48
CA THR A 28 9.99 6.18 -10.00
C THR A 28 10.93 5.56 -8.96
N ALA A 29 10.41 5.27 -7.76
CA ALA A 29 11.16 4.58 -6.73
C ALA A 29 11.37 3.11 -7.11
N HIS A 30 12.62 2.66 -7.00
CA HIS A 30 13.03 1.26 -7.06
C HIS A 30 13.78 0.93 -5.77
N ILE A 31 13.13 0.18 -4.89
CA ILE A 31 13.61 -0.12 -3.55
C ILE A 31 13.98 -1.60 -3.48
N ARG A 32 15.20 -1.88 -3.02
CA ARG A 32 15.68 -3.24 -2.78
C ARG A 32 16.23 -3.34 -1.36
N CYS A 33 15.63 -4.22 -0.57
CA CYS A 33 15.94 -4.39 0.85
C CYS A 33 15.71 -5.85 1.32
N PRO A 34 16.30 -6.27 2.45
CA PRO A 34 16.04 -7.58 3.02
C PRO A 34 14.56 -7.76 3.40
N LEU A 35 13.91 -8.82 2.91
CA LEU A 35 12.52 -9.13 3.25
C LEU A 35 12.33 -9.40 4.76
N GLY A 36 13.40 -9.84 5.43
CA GLY A 36 13.45 -10.04 6.89
C GLY A 36 13.23 -8.77 7.73
N PHE A 37 13.21 -7.57 7.12
CA PHE A 37 12.77 -6.35 7.81
C PHE A 37 11.26 -6.32 8.06
N PHE A 38 10.51 -7.12 7.29
CA PHE A 38 9.04 -7.08 7.28
C PHE A 38 8.43 -8.38 7.77
N VAL A 39 9.02 -9.53 7.46
CA VAL A 39 8.47 -10.86 7.83
C VAL A 39 9.48 -11.66 8.65
N GLU A 40 9.00 -12.42 9.64
CA GLU A 40 9.86 -13.14 10.59
C GLU A 40 10.68 -14.25 9.92
N ALA A 41 10.10 -14.94 8.94
CA ALA A 41 10.72 -16.07 8.25
C ALA A 41 10.53 -15.94 6.73
N PRO A 42 11.42 -15.20 6.03
CA PRO A 42 11.46 -15.20 4.56
C PRO A 42 11.62 -16.63 4.02
N LEU A 43 10.98 -16.90 2.88
CA LEU A 43 11.10 -18.21 2.23
C LEU A 43 12.45 -18.33 1.52
N PRO A 44 13.02 -19.54 1.43
CA PRO A 44 14.28 -19.74 0.72
C PRO A 44 14.20 -19.28 -0.74
N GLY A 45 15.15 -18.44 -1.17
CA GLY A 45 15.15 -17.83 -2.50
C GLY A 45 14.34 -16.53 -2.61
N HIS A 46 13.65 -16.12 -1.54
CA HIS A 46 12.94 -14.84 -1.46
C HIS A 46 13.36 -14.05 -0.21
N GLU A 47 14.66 -13.90 0.01
CA GLU A 47 15.22 -13.15 1.14
C GLU A 47 15.31 -11.65 0.90
N THR A 48 15.11 -11.20 -0.34
CA THR A 48 15.18 -9.80 -0.76
C THR A 48 13.84 -9.38 -1.36
N LEU A 49 13.31 -8.26 -0.87
CA LEU A 49 12.18 -7.57 -1.50
C LEU A 49 12.73 -6.57 -2.52
N ASP A 50 12.14 -6.58 -3.71
CA ASP A 50 12.41 -5.63 -4.79
C ASP A 50 11.06 -5.03 -5.20
N CYS A 51 10.86 -3.75 -4.90
CA CYS A 51 9.53 -3.15 -4.91
C CYS A 51 9.51 -1.67 -5.34
N PRO A 52 8.38 -1.20 -5.89
CA PRO A 52 8.11 0.21 -6.11
C PRO A 52 7.68 0.91 -4.80
N ALA A 53 7.39 2.20 -4.88
CA ALA A 53 6.57 2.91 -3.89
C ALA A 53 5.43 3.66 -4.61
N TYR A 54 4.19 3.20 -4.48
CA TYR A 54 3.05 3.81 -5.17
C TYR A 54 2.51 5.04 -4.44
N VAL A 55 2.17 6.07 -5.20
CA VAL A 55 1.45 7.27 -4.74
C VAL A 55 0.09 7.31 -5.42
N PHE A 56 -0.95 7.76 -4.73
CA PHE A 56 -2.29 7.89 -5.32
C PHE A 56 -2.69 9.34 -5.45
N LEU A 57 -3.17 9.72 -6.63
CA LEU A 57 -3.90 10.97 -6.82
C LEU A 57 -5.39 10.66 -6.75
N VAL A 58 -6.09 11.32 -5.83
CA VAL A 58 -7.51 11.16 -5.57
C VAL A 58 -8.22 12.49 -5.80
N GLU A 59 -9.20 12.52 -6.71
CA GLU A 59 -9.98 13.72 -7.03
C GLU A 59 -11.48 13.47 -6.82
N ASN A 60 -12.13 14.29 -6.00
CA ASN A 60 -13.58 14.19 -5.78
C ASN A 60 -14.40 14.90 -6.88
N SER A 61 -15.73 14.78 -6.82
CA SER A 61 -16.62 15.41 -7.81
C SER A 61 -16.64 16.94 -7.77
N GLU A 62 -16.14 17.55 -6.70
CA GLU A 62 -15.98 19.01 -6.57
C GLU A 62 -14.63 19.50 -7.13
N GLY A 63 -13.76 18.59 -7.58
CA GLY A 63 -12.44 18.91 -8.12
C GLY A 63 -11.33 19.05 -7.06
N LYS A 64 -11.62 18.73 -5.79
CA LYS A 64 -10.60 18.70 -4.72
C LYS A 64 -9.67 17.52 -4.94
N LYS A 65 -8.36 17.75 -4.83
CA LYS A 65 -7.30 16.79 -5.11
C LYS A 65 -6.46 16.51 -3.88
N ALA A 66 -6.36 15.23 -3.53
CA ALA A 66 -5.45 14.74 -2.51
C ALA A 66 -4.40 13.82 -3.14
N LEU A 67 -3.14 13.97 -2.71
CA LEU A 67 -2.12 12.96 -2.88
C LEU A 67 -2.10 12.07 -1.63
N PHE A 68 -2.15 10.76 -1.80
CA PHE A 68 -1.91 9.79 -0.74
C PHE A 68 -0.49 9.25 -0.91
N ASP A 69 0.38 9.64 0.02
CA ASP A 69 1.84 9.58 -0.01
C ASP A 69 2.53 10.45 -1.10
N LEU A 70 3.85 10.53 -1.01
CA LEU A 70 4.74 11.23 -1.95
C LEU A 70 5.94 10.39 -2.40
N GLY A 71 6.00 9.11 -2.04
CA GLY A 71 7.12 8.25 -2.39
C GLY A 71 8.40 8.66 -1.67
N VAL A 72 9.53 8.56 -2.36
CA VAL A 72 10.87 8.82 -1.81
C VAL A 72 11.39 10.18 -2.30
N ARG A 73 12.18 10.87 -1.47
CA ARG A 73 12.93 12.06 -1.89
C ARG A 73 13.99 11.73 -2.94
N THR A 74 14.13 12.58 -3.96
CA THR A 74 15.21 12.49 -4.94
C THR A 74 16.56 12.83 -4.33
N ASP A 75 16.63 13.91 -3.53
CA ASP A 75 17.80 14.24 -2.73
C ASP A 75 17.79 13.46 -1.40
N LYS A 76 18.47 12.32 -1.36
CA LYS A 76 18.60 11.51 -0.15
C LYS A 76 19.38 12.20 0.97
N GLU A 77 20.22 13.19 0.64
CA GLU A 77 20.97 13.94 1.64
C GLU A 77 20.09 14.96 2.38
N SER A 78 18.92 15.27 1.84
CA SER A 78 17.94 16.16 2.47
C SER A 78 17.20 15.50 3.66
N PHE A 79 17.20 14.17 3.77
CA PHE A 79 16.57 13.49 4.91
C PHE A 79 17.22 13.88 6.25
N PRO A 80 16.47 13.81 7.37
CA PRO A 80 17.04 13.99 8.70
C PRO A 80 18.25 13.05 8.92
N PRO A 81 19.29 13.46 9.67
CA PRO A 81 20.48 12.64 9.90
C PRO A 81 20.19 11.21 10.38
N VAL A 82 19.18 11.04 11.25
CA VAL A 82 18.75 9.73 11.76
C VAL A 82 18.25 8.82 10.63
N ILE A 83 17.42 9.36 9.73
CA ILE A 83 16.90 8.63 8.57
C ILE A 83 18.04 8.27 7.62
N ARG A 84 18.92 9.22 7.27
CA ARG A 84 20.07 8.95 6.39
C ARG A 84 20.94 7.82 6.90
N SER A 85 21.21 7.79 8.20
CA SER A 85 21.96 6.71 8.82
C SER A 85 21.25 5.35 8.71
N GLY A 86 19.92 5.31 8.84
CA GLY A 86 19.13 4.10 8.71
C GLY A 86 19.02 3.58 7.27
N LEU A 87 19.09 4.49 6.29
CA LEU A 87 19.09 4.14 4.86
C LEU A 87 20.47 3.68 4.35
N ALA A 88 21.53 3.80 5.16
CA ALA A 88 22.87 3.43 4.75
C ALA A 88 22.95 1.92 4.41
N GLY A 89 23.25 1.62 3.15
CA GLY A 89 23.34 0.23 2.65
C GLY A 89 22.06 -0.32 2.04
N LEU A 90 20.96 0.46 2.02
CA LEU A 90 19.76 0.14 1.26
C LEU A 90 19.85 0.73 -0.14
N GLN A 91 19.33 -0.01 -1.13
CA GLN A 91 19.18 0.50 -2.48
C GLN A 91 17.77 1.09 -2.60
N MET A 92 17.70 2.39 -2.90
CA MET A 92 16.46 3.14 -3.05
C MET A 92 16.63 4.13 -4.19
N ASP A 93 16.54 3.69 -5.42
CA ASP A 93 16.78 4.57 -6.58
C ASP A 93 15.50 5.33 -6.93
N VAL A 94 15.62 6.62 -7.22
CA VAL A 94 14.48 7.50 -7.52
C VAL A 94 14.92 8.43 -8.64
N GLU A 95 14.13 8.49 -9.72
CA GLU A 95 14.45 9.37 -10.85
C GLU A 95 13.84 10.76 -10.64
N LYS A 96 12.59 10.83 -10.19
CA LYS A 96 11.79 12.06 -10.09
C LYS A 96 10.95 12.07 -8.81
N ASP A 97 10.82 13.25 -8.22
CA ASP A 97 9.81 13.48 -7.18
C ASP A 97 8.43 13.67 -7.80
N ILE A 98 7.37 13.50 -6.99
CA ILE A 98 5.98 13.58 -7.45
C ILE A 98 5.66 14.95 -8.04
N ALA A 99 6.19 16.04 -7.47
CA ALA A 99 5.93 17.37 -7.99
C ALA A 99 6.54 17.57 -9.38
N THR A 100 7.68 16.95 -9.67
CA THR A 100 8.32 16.92 -10.99
C THR A 100 7.50 16.10 -11.97
N ILE A 101 7.03 14.90 -11.58
CA ILE A 101 6.14 14.07 -12.41
C ILE A 101 4.88 14.85 -12.82
N LEU A 102 4.24 15.54 -11.87
CA LEU A 102 3.05 16.36 -12.12
C LEU A 102 3.35 17.53 -13.09
N ARG A 103 4.46 18.26 -12.87
CA ARG A 103 4.86 19.39 -13.74
C ARG A 103 5.17 18.95 -15.16
N GLU A 104 5.88 17.83 -15.34
CA GLU A 104 6.27 17.33 -16.66
C GLU A 104 5.08 16.80 -17.45
N ASP A 105 4.13 16.12 -16.80
CA ASP A 105 2.89 15.68 -17.45
C ASP A 105 2.01 16.89 -17.84
N GLY A 106 1.94 17.89 -16.96
CA GLY A 106 1.32 19.18 -17.23
C GLY A 106 -0.21 19.22 -17.17
N ARG A 107 -0.88 18.09 -16.90
CA ARG A 107 -2.35 18.05 -16.72
C ARG A 107 -2.81 18.56 -15.35
N ILE A 108 -1.97 18.41 -14.33
CA ILE A 108 -2.22 18.84 -12.95
C ILE A 108 -0.93 19.43 -12.43
N LEU A 109 -0.96 20.68 -12.00
CA LEU A 109 0.18 21.34 -11.39
C LEU A 109 0.21 21.10 -9.87
N PRO A 110 1.39 21.08 -9.22
CA PRO A 110 1.49 20.94 -7.76
C PRO A 110 0.65 21.95 -6.96
N GLY A 111 0.39 23.14 -7.51
CA GLY A 111 -0.46 24.15 -6.87
C GLY A 111 -1.96 23.87 -6.93
N GLU A 112 -2.39 22.89 -7.71
CA GLU A 112 -3.79 22.43 -7.80
C GLU A 112 -4.10 21.29 -6.81
N ILE A 113 -3.11 20.81 -6.07
CA ILE A 113 -3.30 19.84 -4.99
C ILE A 113 -3.80 20.60 -3.75
N ASP A 114 -4.83 20.07 -3.09
CA ASP A 114 -5.37 20.64 -1.85
C ASP A 114 -4.67 20.03 -0.62
N SER A 115 -4.47 18.71 -0.64
CA SER A 115 -3.95 17.96 0.51
C SER A 115 -2.89 16.93 0.11
N ILE A 116 -1.84 16.83 0.89
CA ILE A 116 -0.92 15.69 0.91
C ILE A 116 -1.24 14.88 2.16
N ILE A 117 -1.65 13.63 1.99
CA ILE A 117 -1.99 12.71 3.08
C ILE A 117 -0.85 11.71 3.18
N LEU A 118 -0.12 11.76 4.29
CA LEU A 118 0.91 10.77 4.58
C LEU A 118 0.23 9.57 5.25
N SER A 119 0.32 8.41 4.61
CA SER A 119 -0.06 7.15 5.22
C SER A 119 0.71 6.95 6.52
N HIS A 120 2.01 7.27 6.53
CA HIS A 120 2.87 7.36 7.69
C HIS A 120 4.19 8.08 7.36
N TRP A 121 5.16 8.06 8.29
CA TRP A 121 6.35 8.92 8.25
C TRP A 121 7.61 8.29 7.63
N HIS A 122 7.58 7.04 7.15
CA HIS A 122 8.79 6.39 6.61
C HIS A 122 9.26 7.07 5.31
N ALA A 123 10.56 6.91 5.04
CA ALA A 123 11.30 7.69 4.05
C ALA A 123 10.78 7.54 2.61
N ASP A 124 10.14 6.41 2.32
CA ASP A 124 9.54 6.04 1.05
C ASP A 124 8.06 6.39 0.90
N HIS A 125 7.50 7.10 1.88
CA HIS A 125 6.13 7.61 1.83
C HIS A 125 6.08 9.13 1.91
N ILE A 126 6.99 9.75 2.65
CA ILE A 126 6.90 11.20 2.93
C ILE A 126 7.30 12.09 1.75
N GLY A 127 8.10 11.59 0.81
CA GLY A 127 8.68 12.35 -0.29
C GLY A 127 9.21 13.72 0.17
N ASP A 128 9.02 14.75 -0.64
CA ASP A 128 9.36 16.13 -0.28
C ASP A 128 8.15 17.08 -0.37
N PRO A 129 7.41 17.31 0.74
CA PRO A 129 6.29 18.24 0.75
C PRO A 129 6.69 19.68 0.40
N SER A 130 7.95 20.08 0.59
CA SER A 130 8.43 21.44 0.30
C SER A 130 8.40 21.79 -1.20
N THR A 131 8.30 20.79 -2.07
CA THR A 131 8.13 20.96 -3.52
C THR A 131 6.72 21.42 -3.92
N PHE A 132 5.77 21.44 -2.98
CA PHE A 132 4.41 21.93 -3.14
C PHE A 132 4.23 23.30 -2.47
N PRO A 133 3.34 24.18 -2.98
CA PRO A 133 3.05 25.45 -2.33
C PRO A 133 2.56 25.29 -0.88
N SER A 134 2.77 26.32 -0.06
CA SER A 134 2.44 26.26 1.37
C SER A 134 0.94 26.25 1.69
N HIS A 135 0.06 26.51 0.71
CA HIS A 135 -1.39 26.35 0.89
C HIS A 135 -1.84 24.89 0.86
N VAL A 136 -1.01 23.98 0.33
CA VAL A 136 -1.29 22.55 0.32
C VAL A 136 -1.14 22.01 1.74
N GLU A 137 -2.22 21.51 2.33
CA GLU A 137 -2.18 20.97 3.69
C GLU A 137 -1.39 19.66 3.74
N LEU A 138 -0.76 19.39 4.87
CA LEU A 138 -0.14 18.11 5.17
C LEU A 138 -0.97 17.39 6.22
N VAL A 139 -1.54 16.25 5.85
CA VAL A 139 -2.41 15.42 6.67
C VAL A 139 -1.62 14.22 7.18
N VAL A 140 -1.68 13.97 8.48
CA VAL A 140 -0.96 12.88 9.17
C VAL A 140 -1.90 12.13 10.11
N GLY A 141 -1.57 10.87 10.42
CA GLY A 141 -2.39 10.05 11.29
C GLY A 141 -2.15 10.28 12.80
N PRO A 142 -2.95 9.62 13.65
CA PRO A 142 -2.94 9.81 15.10
C PRO A 142 -1.59 9.53 15.77
N GLY A 143 -1.21 10.41 16.70
CA GLY A 143 0.03 10.35 17.46
C GLY A 143 1.24 10.97 16.75
N PHE A 144 1.10 11.44 15.51
CA PHE A 144 2.22 11.97 14.73
C PHE A 144 2.82 13.21 15.40
N ARG A 145 2.00 14.18 15.82
CA ARG A 145 2.52 15.44 16.35
C ARG A 145 3.29 15.22 17.65
N ASP A 146 2.73 14.43 18.54
CA ASP A 146 3.33 14.14 19.86
C ASP A 146 4.63 13.32 19.71
N ALA A 147 4.71 12.44 18.71
CA ALA A 147 5.87 11.58 18.50
C ALA A 147 7.00 12.24 17.70
N PHE A 148 6.69 13.15 16.79
CA PHE A 148 7.64 13.61 15.76
C PHE A 148 7.88 15.11 15.72
N LEU A 149 7.21 15.92 16.55
CA LEU A 149 7.47 17.35 16.66
C LEU A 149 8.27 17.70 17.92
N PRO A 150 9.21 18.66 17.84
CA PRO A 150 9.62 19.38 16.63
C PRO A 150 10.48 18.51 15.70
N GLY A 151 10.47 18.81 14.40
CA GLY A 151 11.31 18.13 13.41
C GLY A 151 12.77 18.61 13.42
N TYR A 152 13.59 18.04 12.53
CA TYR A 152 14.97 18.49 12.29
C TYR A 152 14.95 19.82 11.51
N PRO A 153 15.78 20.84 11.87
CA PRO A 153 16.93 20.77 12.78
C PRO A 153 16.64 21.14 14.24
N ALA A 154 15.42 21.54 14.62
CA ALA A 154 15.11 21.87 16.01
C ALA A 154 15.34 20.69 16.98
N ASP A 155 15.01 19.47 16.57
CA ASP A 155 15.48 18.25 17.23
C ASP A 155 16.52 17.52 16.35
N PRO A 156 17.79 17.37 16.82
CA PRO A 156 18.82 16.66 16.08
C PRO A 156 18.55 15.15 15.92
N ASN A 157 17.65 14.57 16.71
CA ASN A 157 17.25 13.16 16.64
C ASN A 157 15.92 12.96 15.90
N ALA A 158 15.32 14.02 15.37
CA ALA A 158 14.06 13.91 14.66
C ALA A 158 14.18 13.03 13.41
N VAL A 159 13.07 12.36 13.11
CA VAL A 159 12.89 11.49 11.94
C VAL A 159 12.10 12.16 10.81
N ILE A 160 11.65 13.40 11.04
CA ILE A 160 11.00 14.27 10.04
C ILE A 160 11.73 15.63 9.96
N LEU A 161 11.48 16.41 8.91
CA LEU A 161 12.05 17.76 8.77
C LEU A 161 11.04 18.84 9.16
N GLU A 162 11.49 19.93 9.78
CA GLU A 162 10.64 21.11 10.01
C GLU A 162 10.17 21.74 8.70
N SER A 163 11.00 21.67 7.65
CA SER A 163 10.66 22.16 6.30
C SER A 163 9.44 21.48 5.69
N ASP A 164 9.11 20.26 6.15
CA ASP A 164 8.01 19.48 5.60
C ASP A 164 6.65 20.05 6.00
N TYR A 165 6.57 20.68 7.19
CA TYR A 165 5.35 21.28 7.70
C TYR A 165 5.45 22.81 7.89
N ALA A 166 6.62 23.41 7.69
CA ALA A 166 6.80 24.85 7.83
C ALA A 166 5.89 25.64 6.87
N GLY A 167 5.15 26.60 7.41
CA GLY A 167 4.32 27.52 6.64
C GLY A 167 3.04 26.91 6.05
N ARG A 168 2.77 25.62 6.27
CA ARG A 168 1.54 24.96 5.81
C ARG A 168 0.68 24.51 6.98
N GLN A 169 -0.59 24.22 6.70
CA GLN A 169 -1.46 23.57 7.66
C GLN A 169 -1.02 22.11 7.83
N LEU A 170 -0.50 21.76 9.01
CA LEU A 170 -0.34 20.36 9.42
C LEU A 170 -1.66 19.93 10.08
N ARG A 171 -2.36 18.94 9.57
CA ARG A 171 -3.61 18.42 10.14
C ARG A 171 -3.40 16.98 10.60
N GLU A 172 -3.48 16.76 11.90
CA GLU A 172 -3.50 15.40 12.45
C GLU A 172 -4.93 14.89 12.50
N ILE A 173 -5.16 13.71 11.94
CA ILE A 173 -6.48 13.08 11.92
C ILE A 173 -6.80 12.52 13.29
N ASP A 174 -7.97 12.89 13.80
CA ASP A 174 -8.60 12.26 14.94
C ASP A 174 -9.79 11.43 14.45
N PHE A 175 -9.68 10.10 14.58
CA PHE A 175 -10.73 9.15 14.22
C PHE A 175 -11.80 9.13 15.31
N VAL A 176 -12.65 10.17 15.30
CA VAL A 176 -13.78 10.31 16.22
C VAL A 176 -14.68 9.08 16.17
N PRO A 177 -15.22 8.61 17.32
CA PRO A 177 -16.13 7.47 17.32
C PRO A 177 -17.38 7.73 16.46
N GLY A 178 -17.81 6.72 15.70
CA GLY A 178 -19.10 6.75 15.00
C GLY A 178 -19.08 6.18 13.57
N LEU A 179 -17.91 6.08 12.95
CA LEU A 179 -17.76 5.44 11.63
C LEU A 179 -16.71 4.33 11.70
N GLU A 180 -17.13 3.13 11.32
CA GLU A 180 -16.26 1.96 11.19
C GLU A 180 -16.52 1.26 9.85
N ILE A 181 -15.46 0.86 9.15
CA ILE A 181 -15.55 0.13 7.89
C ILE A 181 -14.63 -1.08 7.98
N GLY A 182 -15.19 -2.29 7.91
CA GLY A 182 -14.41 -3.54 7.96
C GLY A 182 -13.51 -3.67 9.18
N GLY A 183 -13.96 -3.20 10.35
CA GLY A 183 -13.19 -3.23 11.60
C GLY A 183 -12.21 -2.06 11.78
N PHE A 184 -12.08 -1.15 10.82
CA PHE A 184 -11.26 0.04 10.95
C PHE A 184 -12.09 1.24 11.38
N ARG A 185 -11.62 2.00 12.39
CA ARG A 185 -12.14 3.36 12.60
C ARG A 185 -11.88 4.15 11.32
N ALA A 186 -12.87 4.89 10.85
CA ALA A 186 -12.77 5.56 9.57
C ALA A 186 -13.17 7.03 9.66
N MET A 187 -12.60 7.85 8.77
CA MET A 187 -12.96 9.24 8.59
C MET A 187 -13.28 9.47 7.11
N ASP A 188 -14.46 10.02 6.82
CA ASP A 188 -14.79 10.50 5.48
C ASP A 188 -13.99 11.80 5.20
N PHE A 189 -13.01 11.70 4.31
CA PHE A 189 -12.01 12.74 4.10
C PHE A 189 -12.59 13.96 3.38
N PHE A 190 -13.40 13.72 2.34
CA PHE A 190 -14.07 14.78 1.58
C PHE A 190 -15.45 15.15 2.16
N GLY A 191 -16.02 14.31 3.03
CA GLY A 191 -17.32 14.53 3.67
C GLY A 191 -18.53 14.20 2.79
N ASP A 192 -18.29 13.57 1.64
CA ASP A 192 -19.29 13.20 0.65
C ASP A 192 -19.45 11.66 0.50
N GLY A 193 -18.69 10.89 1.27
CA GLY A 193 -18.68 9.44 1.29
C GLY A 193 -17.91 8.78 0.14
N SER A 194 -17.09 9.54 -0.59
CA SER A 194 -16.33 9.07 -1.76
C SER A 194 -14.89 8.62 -1.43
N PHE A 195 -14.28 9.13 -0.36
CA PHE A 195 -12.93 8.73 0.07
C PHE A 195 -12.81 8.73 1.59
N TYR A 196 -12.35 7.60 2.14
CA TYR A 196 -12.19 7.41 3.56
C TYR A 196 -10.72 7.18 3.91
N LEU A 197 -10.28 7.77 5.02
CA LEU A 197 -9.08 7.33 5.72
C LEU A 197 -9.48 6.27 6.74
N LEU A 198 -8.62 5.27 6.93
CA LEU A 198 -8.82 4.15 7.84
C LEU A 198 -7.66 4.11 8.83
N ASP A 199 -7.97 4.11 10.12
CA ASP A 199 -7.01 3.98 11.21
C ASP A 199 -6.41 2.57 11.23
N SER A 200 -5.19 2.40 10.72
CA SER A 200 -4.56 1.10 10.52
C SER A 200 -3.23 1.01 11.29
N PRO A 201 -3.26 1.10 12.63
CA PRO A 201 -2.05 1.16 13.44
C PRO A 201 -1.26 -0.15 13.38
N GLY A 202 -0.02 -0.07 13.86
CA GLY A 202 0.84 -1.23 14.06
C GLY A 202 2.18 -1.10 13.34
N HIS A 203 2.20 -0.84 12.03
CA HIS A 203 3.46 -0.69 11.28
C HIS A 203 4.28 0.53 11.73
N ALA A 204 3.60 1.66 11.93
CA ALA A 204 4.18 2.91 12.39
C ALA A 204 3.13 3.72 13.18
N ILE A 205 3.60 4.63 14.04
CA ILE A 205 2.73 5.64 14.67
C ILE A 205 2.05 6.46 13.57
N GLY A 206 0.73 6.61 13.69
CA GLY A 206 -0.09 7.35 12.72
C GLY A 206 -0.30 6.64 11.39
N HIS A 207 -0.02 5.33 11.29
CA HIS A 207 -0.26 4.59 10.04
C HIS A 207 -1.75 4.57 9.66
N MET A 208 -2.04 4.95 8.42
CA MET A 208 -3.39 4.99 7.85
C MET A 208 -3.44 4.30 6.49
N CYS A 209 -4.58 3.67 6.19
CA CYS A 209 -4.91 3.21 4.85
C CYS A 209 -5.96 4.14 4.22
N GLY A 210 -6.05 4.15 2.89
CA GLY A 210 -7.10 4.85 2.14
C GLY A 210 -8.15 3.89 1.59
N LEU A 211 -9.40 4.33 1.49
CA LEU A 211 -10.48 3.59 0.83
C LEU A 211 -11.25 4.53 -0.09
N ALA A 212 -11.01 4.41 -1.39
CA ALA A 212 -11.59 5.25 -2.43
C ALA A 212 -12.76 4.53 -3.11
N ARG A 213 -13.93 5.16 -3.12
CA ARG A 213 -15.08 4.67 -3.87
C ARG A 213 -14.93 5.03 -5.35
N THR A 214 -14.73 4.02 -6.20
CA THR A 214 -14.50 4.19 -7.64
C THR A 214 -15.77 4.12 -8.49
N THR A 215 -16.80 3.44 -7.99
CA THR A 215 -18.18 3.42 -8.53
C THR A 215 -19.16 3.35 -7.36
N SER A 216 -20.48 3.36 -7.59
CA SER A 216 -21.45 3.19 -6.50
C SER A 216 -21.28 1.89 -5.69
N SER A 217 -20.61 0.87 -6.25
CA SER A 217 -20.41 -0.45 -5.63
C SER A 217 -18.97 -0.90 -5.47
N THR A 218 -17.99 -0.27 -6.14
CA THR A 218 -16.59 -0.74 -6.14
C THR A 218 -15.63 0.25 -5.51
N PHE A 219 -14.56 -0.27 -4.91
CA PHE A 219 -13.56 0.50 -4.16
C PHE A 219 -12.13 0.12 -4.51
N ILE A 220 -11.21 1.05 -4.28
CA ILE A 220 -9.78 0.80 -4.19
C ILE A 220 -9.35 1.00 -2.74
N PHE A 221 -8.66 0.02 -2.18
CA PHE A 221 -8.06 0.09 -0.86
C PHE A 221 -6.56 0.36 -1.02
N MET A 222 -6.12 1.55 -0.60
CA MET A 222 -4.73 2.01 -0.62
C MET A 222 -4.08 1.53 0.67
N GLY A 223 -3.36 0.42 0.60
CA GLY A 223 -2.90 -0.31 1.79
C GLY A 223 -1.63 0.20 2.43
N ALA A 224 -0.90 1.11 1.76
CA ALA A 224 0.43 1.57 2.18
C ALA A 224 1.27 0.39 2.69
N ASP A 225 1.76 0.50 3.93
CA ASP A 225 2.62 -0.48 4.60
C ASP A 225 1.86 -1.34 5.61
N GLY A 226 0.53 -1.40 5.49
CA GLY A 226 -0.26 -2.42 6.18
C GLY A 226 0.29 -3.83 5.90
N CYS A 227 0.89 -4.03 4.72
CA CYS A 227 1.82 -5.12 4.43
C CYS A 227 2.78 -4.75 3.30
N HIS A 228 3.94 -5.42 3.20
CA HIS A 228 4.97 -5.11 2.19
C HIS A 228 5.01 -6.12 1.03
N HIS A 229 4.25 -7.22 1.15
CA HIS A 229 4.19 -8.27 0.14
C HIS A 229 2.84 -8.99 0.19
N CYS A 230 2.22 -9.25 -0.96
CA CYS A 230 0.89 -9.85 -1.06
C CYS A 230 0.78 -11.25 -0.44
N GLY A 231 1.89 -11.98 -0.32
CA GLY A 231 1.97 -13.23 0.44
C GLY A 231 1.63 -13.08 1.93
N SER A 232 1.56 -11.86 2.45
CA SER A 232 1.08 -11.58 3.83
C SER A 232 -0.45 -11.51 3.92
N LEU A 233 -1.14 -11.35 2.79
CA LEU A 233 -2.60 -11.31 2.69
C LEU A 233 -3.18 -12.59 2.10
N ARG A 234 -2.40 -13.29 1.25
CA ARG A 234 -2.88 -14.35 0.37
C ARG A 234 -2.02 -15.62 0.47
N PRO A 235 -2.63 -16.81 0.33
CA PRO A 235 -4.08 -17.04 0.32
C PRO A 235 -4.71 -16.79 1.70
N ASN A 236 -6.04 -16.77 1.78
CA ASN A 236 -6.76 -16.74 3.06
C ASN A 236 -8.09 -17.52 2.94
N ASN A 237 -8.87 -17.63 4.02
CA ASN A 237 -10.14 -18.39 4.00
C ASN A 237 -11.15 -17.87 2.96
N SER A 238 -11.22 -16.55 2.76
CA SER A 238 -12.12 -15.93 1.77
C SER A 238 -11.55 -15.98 0.35
N LEU A 239 -10.24 -16.21 0.22
CA LEU A 239 -9.52 -16.23 -1.04
C LEU A 239 -8.47 -17.37 -1.04
N PRO A 240 -8.93 -18.65 -1.11
CA PRO A 240 -8.02 -19.78 -1.10
C PRO A 240 -7.16 -19.82 -2.36
N LEU A 241 -6.03 -20.54 -2.30
CA LEU A 241 -5.25 -20.89 -3.49
C LEU A 241 -6.19 -21.54 -4.52
N PRO A 242 -6.11 -21.19 -5.81
CA PRO A 242 -6.91 -21.80 -6.84
C PRO A 242 -6.39 -23.22 -7.16
N SER A 243 -7.20 -24.01 -7.87
CA SER A 243 -6.76 -25.33 -8.37
C SER A 243 -5.69 -25.20 -9.45
N GLU A 244 -5.64 -24.06 -10.13
CA GLU A 244 -4.62 -23.69 -11.12
C GLU A 244 -4.50 -22.16 -11.20
N VAL A 245 -3.31 -21.67 -11.54
CA VAL A 245 -3.07 -20.26 -11.87
C VAL A 245 -2.72 -20.16 -13.35
N SER A 246 -3.42 -19.28 -14.06
CA SER A 246 -3.16 -18.96 -15.47
C SER A 246 -3.22 -17.45 -15.68
N PRO A 247 -2.22 -16.83 -16.33
CA PRO A 247 -0.95 -17.43 -16.77
C PRO A 247 -0.06 -17.97 -15.64
N SER A 248 0.86 -18.88 -15.93
CA SER A 248 1.73 -19.49 -14.90
C SER A 248 2.73 -18.45 -14.35
N PRO A 249 2.87 -18.30 -13.01
CA PRO A 249 3.92 -17.46 -12.44
C PRO A 249 5.33 -17.99 -12.70
N PHE A 250 5.47 -19.26 -13.09
CA PHE A 250 6.76 -19.93 -13.27
C PHE A 250 7.10 -20.20 -14.75
N SER A 251 6.33 -19.65 -15.69
CA SER A 251 6.71 -19.72 -17.11
C SER A 251 7.96 -18.88 -17.40
N VAL A 252 8.54 -19.05 -18.59
CA VAL A 252 9.67 -18.22 -19.07
C VAL A 252 9.26 -17.57 -20.40
N PRO A 253 9.01 -16.24 -20.45
CA PRO A 253 8.97 -15.30 -19.31
C PRO A 253 7.81 -15.59 -18.34
N PRO A 254 7.84 -15.09 -17.09
CA PRO A 254 6.75 -15.23 -16.13
C PRO A 254 5.42 -14.71 -16.68
N HIS A 255 4.32 -15.36 -16.30
CA HIS A 255 2.96 -15.04 -16.72
C HIS A 255 2.73 -15.08 -18.24
N LEU A 256 3.42 -15.97 -18.96
CA LEU A 256 3.29 -16.14 -20.41
C LEU A 256 1.89 -16.67 -20.76
N GLN A 257 1.19 -15.96 -21.64
CA GLN A 257 -0.17 -16.32 -22.06
C GLN A 257 -0.26 -17.76 -22.56
N GLY A 258 -1.28 -18.49 -22.10
CA GLY A 258 -1.52 -19.89 -22.47
C GLY A 258 -0.77 -20.92 -21.61
N THR A 259 0.03 -20.48 -20.63
CA THR A 259 0.65 -21.35 -19.64
C THR A 259 -0.24 -21.50 -18.39
N THR A 260 -0.08 -22.61 -17.67
CA THR A 260 -0.79 -22.89 -16.41
C THR A 260 0.18 -23.44 -15.37
N CYS A 261 -0.07 -23.11 -14.10
CA CYS A 261 0.60 -23.71 -12.95
C CYS A 261 -0.44 -24.45 -12.11
N PRO A 262 -0.28 -25.77 -11.87
CA PRO A 262 -1.17 -26.50 -10.98
C PRO A 262 -1.10 -25.94 -9.56
N GLY A 263 -2.25 -25.74 -8.94
CA GLY A 263 -2.35 -25.25 -7.55
C GLY A 263 -1.69 -26.17 -6.53
N SER A 264 -1.51 -27.46 -6.84
CA SER A 264 -0.77 -28.40 -6.00
C SER A 264 0.73 -28.07 -5.91
N VAL A 265 1.32 -27.46 -6.94
CA VAL A 265 2.72 -26.97 -6.89
C VAL A 265 2.82 -25.79 -5.92
N LEU A 266 1.84 -24.89 -5.97
CA LEU A 266 1.77 -23.72 -5.09
C LEU A 266 1.54 -24.10 -3.63
N GLU A 267 0.70 -25.11 -3.39
CA GLU A 267 0.46 -25.67 -2.06
C GLU A 267 1.72 -26.35 -1.50
N ALA A 268 2.47 -27.09 -2.33
CA ALA A 268 3.70 -27.76 -1.89
C ALA A 268 4.80 -26.78 -1.45
N ILE A 269 4.94 -25.63 -2.13
CA ILE A 269 5.91 -24.59 -1.72
C ILE A 269 5.39 -23.71 -0.57
N HIS A 270 4.12 -23.83 -0.18
CA HIS A 270 3.58 -23.08 0.94
C HIS A 270 4.21 -23.58 2.26
N PRO A 271 4.72 -22.72 3.15
CA PRO A 271 5.45 -23.14 4.35
C PRO A 271 4.67 -24.04 5.31
N ARG A 272 3.35 -24.09 5.18
CA ARG A 272 2.44 -24.96 5.96
C ARG A 272 1.63 -25.95 5.11
N ASN A 273 1.92 -26.11 3.82
CA ASN A 273 1.09 -26.87 2.87
C ASN A 273 -0.40 -26.50 2.97
N SER A 274 -0.67 -25.19 2.98
CA SER A 274 -2.02 -24.66 3.22
C SER A 274 -2.54 -23.94 1.99
N ARG A 275 -3.85 -24.05 1.78
CA ARG A 275 -4.56 -23.35 0.71
C ARG A 275 -5.29 -22.11 1.20
N THR A 276 -5.36 -21.88 2.51
CA THR A 276 -6.23 -20.86 3.13
C THR A 276 -5.49 -20.02 4.16
N GLU A 277 -4.17 -20.11 4.22
CA GLU A 277 -3.33 -19.32 5.11
C GLU A 277 -2.27 -18.55 4.32
N PRO A 278 -1.93 -17.30 4.70
CA PRO A 278 -0.93 -16.54 3.98
C PRO A 278 0.46 -17.18 4.03
N TYR A 279 1.23 -17.00 2.95
CA TYR A 279 2.65 -17.42 2.88
C TYR A 279 3.50 -16.76 3.99
N TYR A 280 3.21 -15.50 4.32
CA TYR A 280 3.86 -14.74 5.38
C TYR A 280 2.87 -14.34 6.47
N SER A 281 2.69 -15.23 7.45
CA SER A 281 1.71 -15.02 8.52
C SER A 281 2.23 -14.22 9.72
N ARG A 282 3.56 -14.05 9.85
CA ARG A 282 4.21 -13.39 10.99
C ARG A 282 5.08 -12.23 10.55
N LEU A 283 4.86 -11.07 11.15
CA LEU A 283 5.66 -9.87 10.88
C LEU A 283 6.93 -9.84 11.75
N ALA A 284 8.03 -9.36 11.17
CA ALA A 284 9.27 -9.15 11.91
C ALA A 284 9.13 -7.94 12.87
N PRO A 285 9.78 -7.96 14.04
CA PRO A 285 9.85 -6.79 14.90
C PRO A 285 10.72 -5.68 14.27
N ALA A 286 10.31 -4.42 14.45
CA ALA A 286 11.07 -3.24 14.06
C ALA A 286 10.85 -2.12 15.10
N PRO A 287 11.79 -1.16 15.26
CA PRO A 287 11.64 -0.10 16.26
C PRO A 287 10.34 0.71 16.15
N SER A 288 9.82 0.91 14.93
CA SER A 288 8.57 1.65 14.70
C SER A 288 7.30 0.79 14.78
N ARG A 289 7.43 -0.53 14.93
CA ARG A 289 6.33 -1.50 14.72
C ARG A 289 5.85 -2.14 16.02
N ASP A 290 4.55 -2.05 16.28
CA ASP A 290 3.82 -2.92 17.19
C ASP A 290 3.29 -4.13 16.41
N VAL A 291 3.97 -5.27 16.55
CA VAL A 291 3.69 -6.48 15.77
C VAL A 291 2.28 -7.03 16.01
N PRO A 292 1.80 -7.26 17.25
CA PRO A 292 0.43 -7.72 17.49
C PRO A 292 -0.65 -6.80 16.88
N VAL A 293 -0.46 -5.48 16.97
CA VAL A 293 -1.40 -4.51 16.40
C VAL A 293 -1.33 -4.53 14.87
N ALA A 294 -0.13 -4.61 14.28
CA ALA A 294 0.05 -4.71 12.84
C ALA A 294 -0.57 -5.99 12.25
N GLU A 295 -0.39 -7.14 12.91
CA GLU A 295 -1.02 -8.41 12.52
C GLU A 295 -2.55 -8.35 12.64
N THR A 296 -3.09 -7.58 13.60
CA THR A 296 -4.54 -7.32 13.68
C THR A 296 -5.02 -6.46 12.51
N THR A 297 -4.25 -5.43 12.13
CA THR A 297 -4.51 -4.61 10.94
C THR A 297 -4.49 -5.44 9.65
N LEU A 298 -3.50 -6.34 9.49
CA LEU A 298 -3.42 -7.29 8.39
C LEU A 298 -4.68 -8.17 8.29
N GLY A 299 -5.13 -8.72 9.42
CA GLY A 299 -6.34 -9.54 9.46
C GLY A 299 -7.58 -8.80 8.96
N LYS A 300 -7.72 -7.51 9.30
CA LYS A 300 -8.79 -6.66 8.76
C LYS A 300 -8.60 -6.40 7.25
N MET A 301 -7.38 -6.14 6.78
CA MET A 301 -7.09 -5.96 5.36
C MET A 301 -7.47 -7.18 4.51
N MET A 302 -7.29 -8.41 5.02
CA MET A 302 -7.69 -9.63 4.32
C MET A 302 -9.20 -9.68 3.98
N LEU A 303 -10.04 -9.06 4.80
CA LEU A 303 -11.49 -8.97 4.53
C LEU A 303 -11.78 -8.13 3.28
N PHE A 304 -11.02 -7.05 3.07
CA PHE A 304 -11.11 -6.22 1.87
C PHE A 304 -10.48 -6.94 0.67
N ASP A 305 -9.34 -7.60 0.88
CA ASP A 305 -8.63 -8.32 -0.16
C ASP A 305 -9.48 -9.44 -0.80
N GLY A 306 -10.20 -10.19 0.04
CA GLY A 306 -11.13 -11.23 -0.39
C GLY A 306 -12.43 -10.71 -1.03
N ASN A 307 -12.76 -9.42 -0.90
CA ASN A 307 -14.01 -8.87 -1.40
C ASN A 307 -13.93 -8.53 -2.91
N GLU A 308 -14.74 -9.15 -3.75
CA GLU A 308 -14.74 -8.95 -5.22
C GLU A 308 -14.97 -7.49 -5.67
N ASP A 309 -15.54 -6.65 -4.81
CA ASP A 309 -15.81 -5.24 -5.07
C ASP A 309 -14.71 -4.29 -4.56
N VAL A 310 -13.62 -4.81 -3.99
CA VAL A 310 -12.50 -4.00 -3.50
C VAL A 310 -11.18 -4.43 -4.14
N PHE A 311 -10.47 -3.50 -4.76
CA PHE A 311 -9.11 -3.74 -5.24
C PHE A 311 -8.09 -3.21 -4.22
N VAL A 312 -7.44 -4.11 -3.50
CA VAL A 312 -6.36 -3.77 -2.55
C VAL A 312 -5.05 -3.58 -3.31
N ILE A 313 -4.45 -2.41 -3.15
CA ILE A 313 -3.16 -2.03 -3.72
C ILE A 313 -2.27 -1.58 -2.55
N ILE A 314 -1.22 -2.33 -2.26
CA ILE A 314 -0.20 -1.97 -1.26
C ILE A 314 0.93 -1.17 -1.93
N ALA A 315 1.67 -0.36 -1.17
CA ALA A 315 2.66 0.56 -1.75
C ALA A 315 3.75 -0.15 -2.56
N HIS A 316 4.12 -1.36 -2.12
CA HIS A 316 5.26 -2.12 -2.59
C HIS A 316 4.90 -3.32 -3.49
N ASP A 317 3.69 -3.35 -4.04
CA ASP A 317 3.26 -4.46 -4.92
C ASP A 317 3.88 -4.36 -6.31
N ARG A 318 5.09 -4.91 -6.47
CA ARG A 318 5.76 -5.02 -7.78
C ARG A 318 4.90 -5.72 -8.84
N SER A 319 4.02 -6.63 -8.42
CA SER A 319 3.27 -7.48 -9.34
C SER A 319 2.20 -6.73 -10.15
N LEU A 320 1.97 -5.45 -9.83
CA LEU A 320 1.04 -4.58 -10.55
C LEU A 320 1.70 -3.70 -11.62
N LEU A 321 3.04 -3.62 -11.68
CA LEU A 321 3.76 -2.72 -12.59
C LEU A 321 3.40 -2.89 -14.07
N ASP A 322 3.00 -4.10 -14.47
CA ASP A 322 2.60 -4.45 -15.83
C ASP A 322 1.13 -4.92 -15.92
N VAL A 323 0.33 -4.64 -14.88
CA VAL A 323 -1.11 -4.97 -14.81
C VAL A 323 -1.97 -3.72 -14.95
N ILE A 324 -1.62 -2.64 -14.26
CA ILE A 324 -2.44 -1.42 -14.20
C ILE A 324 -1.87 -0.32 -15.09
N ASP A 325 -2.74 0.58 -15.54
CA ASP A 325 -2.30 1.82 -16.19
C ASP A 325 -1.97 2.87 -15.11
N PHE A 326 -0.76 3.41 -15.14
CA PHE A 326 -0.35 4.50 -14.25
C PHE A 326 -0.81 5.87 -14.74
N PHE A 327 -0.78 6.86 -13.85
CA PHE A 327 -0.97 8.28 -14.15
C PHE A 327 -0.19 8.67 -15.42
N PRO A 328 -0.83 9.37 -16.38
CA PRO A 328 -2.08 10.14 -16.27
C PRO A 328 -3.39 9.33 -16.39
N SER A 329 -3.32 8.01 -16.55
CA SER A 329 -4.52 7.17 -16.61
C SER A 329 -5.19 7.04 -15.23
N ARG A 330 -6.48 6.75 -15.26
CA ARG A 330 -7.27 6.44 -14.05
C ARG A 330 -7.39 4.94 -13.86
N VAL A 331 -7.52 4.53 -12.61
CA VAL A 331 -7.69 3.13 -12.22
C VAL A 331 -9.12 2.77 -11.80
N ASN A 332 -10.08 3.69 -11.92
CA ASN A 332 -11.50 3.46 -11.58
C ASN A 332 -12.15 2.25 -12.25
N GLU A 333 -11.74 1.92 -13.49
CA GLU A 333 -12.29 0.81 -14.26
C GLU A 333 -11.63 -0.55 -13.96
N TRP A 334 -10.85 -0.66 -12.88
CA TRP A 334 -10.09 -1.86 -12.53
C TRP A 334 -10.91 -3.15 -12.60
N LYS A 335 -12.17 -3.12 -12.14
CA LYS A 335 -13.05 -4.30 -12.12
C LYS A 335 -13.46 -4.70 -13.53
N ARG A 336 -13.85 -3.73 -14.36
CA ARG A 336 -14.22 -3.96 -15.77
C ARG A 336 -13.02 -4.44 -16.59
N LYS A 337 -11.82 -3.94 -16.29
CA LYS A 337 -10.57 -4.34 -16.93
C LYS A 337 -9.98 -5.65 -16.39
N GLY A 338 -10.55 -6.22 -15.32
CA GLY A 338 -10.08 -7.48 -14.72
C GLY A 338 -8.72 -7.38 -14.03
N TRP A 339 -8.29 -6.18 -13.63
CA TRP A 339 -6.95 -5.97 -13.07
C TRP A 339 -6.75 -6.62 -11.70
N LYS A 340 -7.80 -6.68 -10.88
CA LYS A 340 -7.76 -7.39 -9.61
C LYS A 340 -7.46 -8.87 -9.83
N GLU A 341 -8.16 -9.50 -10.77
CA GLU A 341 -8.00 -10.92 -11.10
C GLU A 341 -6.62 -11.18 -11.71
N ALA A 342 -6.19 -10.33 -12.64
CA ALA A 342 -4.91 -10.44 -13.31
C ALA A 342 -3.71 -10.31 -12.35
N GLY A 343 -3.76 -9.38 -11.38
CA GLY A 343 -2.68 -9.17 -10.40
C GLY A 343 -2.70 -10.13 -9.21
N ARG A 344 -3.87 -10.73 -8.89
CA ARG A 344 -4.14 -11.43 -7.61
C ARG A 344 -3.05 -12.40 -7.16
N TRP A 345 -2.55 -13.20 -8.10
CA TRP A 345 -1.63 -14.30 -7.85
C TRP A 345 -0.25 -14.07 -8.46
N ARG A 346 0.04 -12.86 -8.96
CA ARG A 346 1.30 -12.62 -9.67
C ARG A 346 2.52 -12.61 -8.75
N PHE A 347 2.33 -12.21 -7.48
CA PHE A 347 3.36 -12.29 -6.44
C PHE A 347 3.95 -13.71 -6.25
N LEU A 348 3.24 -14.77 -6.67
CA LEU A 348 3.74 -16.15 -6.56
C LEU A 348 5.03 -16.38 -7.37
N GLU A 349 5.30 -15.52 -8.38
CA GLU A 349 6.56 -15.53 -9.14
C GLU A 349 7.79 -15.43 -8.22
N ASP A 350 7.67 -14.71 -7.11
CA ASP A 350 8.77 -14.51 -6.15
C ASP A 350 9.21 -15.82 -5.47
N PHE A 351 8.38 -16.87 -5.55
CA PHE A 351 8.69 -18.19 -4.98
C PHE A 351 9.25 -19.19 -6.00
N LYS A 352 9.61 -18.76 -7.21
CA LYS A 352 10.14 -19.66 -8.26
C LYS A 352 11.35 -20.50 -7.80
N ASP A 353 12.20 -19.94 -6.96
CA ASP A 353 13.42 -20.61 -6.48
C ASP A 353 13.10 -21.67 -5.42
N ALA A 354 11.96 -21.57 -4.74
CA ALA A 354 11.46 -22.64 -3.86
C ALA A 354 11.01 -23.86 -4.68
N VAL A 355 10.32 -23.64 -5.82
CA VAL A 355 9.89 -24.73 -6.74
C VAL A 355 11.08 -25.52 -7.28
N ALA A 356 12.18 -24.84 -7.60
CA ALA A 356 13.38 -25.47 -8.15
C ALA A 356 14.07 -26.43 -7.16
N ARG A 357 13.84 -26.28 -5.84
CA ARG A 357 14.45 -27.13 -4.80
C ARG A 357 13.65 -28.40 -4.52
N ASP A 358 12.34 -28.35 -4.61
CA ASP A 358 11.46 -29.52 -4.41
C ASP A 358 11.35 -30.43 -5.66
N SER A 359 11.94 -30.01 -6.78
CA SER A 359 12.01 -30.77 -8.03
C SER A 359 13.25 -31.70 -8.12
N ILE A 360 14.01 -31.87 -7.02
CA ILE A 360 15.24 -32.70 -6.93
C ILE A 360 15.03 -33.91 -6.02
#